data_AF-A0A4R8SCK4-F1
#
_entry.id   AF-A0A4R8SCK4-F1
#
_cell.length_a   1.000
_cell.length_b   1.000
_cell.length_c   1.000
_cell.angle_alpha   90.00
_cell.angle_beta   90.00
_cell.angle_gamma   90.00
#
_symmetry.space_group_name_H-M   'P 1'
#
loop_
_entity.id
_entity.type
_entity.pdbx_description
1 polymer ?
#
loop_
_entity_poly.entity_id
_entity_poly.type
_entity_poly.pdbx_seq_one_letter_code
_entity_poly.pdbx_strand_id
1 'polypeptide(L)'
;MAGRYVALGSSMAAGPGILPRAPGSPRLAGRSARNYPHHVAERKGYQLVDVTYSGATTAHVLTDPQNTAAPQIGALDGTEELVTVTIGGNDVGYVPFLLAACLPRLLRALPVIGGGLVDMLDTGQRDAALAVVGESLRAVGEQVRNRAPLARVIFVDYLALLPPEGELAPPYTQAETVSGRRIAAELAAATATAAHATGCEIVRASTASADHHAWSAQPWTTRPGFPWPWRPAPLHPNADGMAAVADLVVAVLDAASND
;
A
#
# COMPACT_ATOMS: atom_id res chain seq x y z
N MET A 1 -17.09 -16.14 -17.38
CA MET A 1 -16.73 -15.62 -16.04
C MET A 1 -15.28 -15.19 -16.15
N ALA A 2 -14.91 -14.01 -15.65
CA ALA A 2 -13.52 -13.59 -15.66
C ALA A 2 -12.69 -14.55 -14.77
N GLY A 3 -11.41 -14.69 -15.07
CA GLY A 3 -10.55 -15.73 -14.49
C GLY A 3 -10.14 -15.46 -13.05
N ARG A 4 -8.94 -15.95 -12.70
CA ARG A 4 -8.37 -15.84 -11.36
C ARG A 4 -7.69 -14.48 -11.19
N TYR A 5 -7.95 -13.81 -10.07
CA TYR A 5 -7.29 -12.56 -9.67
C TYR A 5 -6.59 -12.77 -8.32
N VAL A 6 -5.27 -12.54 -8.26
CA VAL A 6 -4.51 -12.56 -7.00
C VAL A 6 -4.13 -11.14 -6.58
N ALA A 7 -4.45 -10.75 -5.35
CA ALA A 7 -4.01 -9.48 -4.78
C ALA A 7 -2.86 -9.69 -3.78
N LEU A 8 -1.70 -9.13 -4.11
CA LEU A 8 -0.51 -9.07 -3.27
C LEU A 8 -0.36 -7.67 -2.70
N GLY A 9 0.10 -7.55 -1.45
CA GLY A 9 0.42 -6.25 -0.89
C GLY A 9 0.34 -6.14 0.62
N SER A 10 0.43 -4.90 1.06
CA SER A 10 0.44 -4.52 2.47
C SER A 10 -0.93 -4.02 2.95
N SER A 11 -0.93 -3.21 4.01
CA SER A 11 -2.14 -2.65 4.61
C SER A 11 -2.90 -1.69 3.68
N MET A 12 -2.20 -1.02 2.76
CA MET A 12 -2.82 -0.09 1.81
C MET A 12 -3.71 -0.81 0.79
N ALA A 13 -3.43 -2.09 0.51
CA ALA A 13 -4.33 -2.96 -0.24
C ALA A 13 -5.29 -3.75 0.65
N ALA A 14 -4.92 -4.06 1.89
CA ALA A 14 -5.76 -4.85 2.80
C ALA A 14 -6.98 -4.08 3.33
N GLY A 15 -6.87 -2.78 3.55
CA GLY A 15 -7.95 -1.94 4.09
C GLY A 15 -8.27 -2.17 5.57
N PRO A 16 -7.28 -2.16 6.47
CA PRO A 16 -7.49 -2.44 7.89
C PRO A 16 -8.51 -1.49 8.52
N GLY A 17 -9.44 -2.08 9.27
CA GLY A 17 -10.47 -1.35 10.01
C GLY A 17 -11.72 -1.00 9.19
N ILE A 18 -11.71 -1.18 7.87
CA ILE A 18 -12.91 -1.06 7.02
C ILE A 18 -13.77 -2.31 7.19
N LEU A 19 -15.04 -2.14 7.55
CA LEU A 19 -15.98 -3.24 7.75
C LEU A 19 -16.81 -3.56 6.48
N PRO A 20 -17.25 -4.83 6.32
CA PRO A 20 -16.90 -5.98 7.16
C PRO A 20 -15.49 -6.51 6.88
N ARG A 21 -14.92 -7.28 7.81
CA ARG A 21 -13.66 -8.02 7.56
C ARG A 21 -13.86 -9.10 6.50
N ALA A 22 -12.84 -9.36 5.70
CA ALA A 22 -12.87 -10.46 4.74
C ALA A 22 -13.02 -11.82 5.46
N PRO A 23 -13.97 -12.67 5.05
CA PRO A 23 -14.11 -14.02 5.61
C PRO A 23 -12.80 -14.81 5.53
N GLY A 24 -12.46 -15.55 6.59
CA GLY A 24 -11.22 -16.35 6.63
C GLY A 24 -9.92 -15.54 6.73
N SER A 25 -9.96 -14.21 6.72
CA SER A 25 -8.75 -13.39 6.87
C SER A 25 -8.13 -13.54 8.27
N PRO A 26 -6.80 -13.74 8.38
CA PRO A 26 -6.09 -13.59 9.63
C PRO A 26 -6.35 -12.21 10.24
N ARG A 27 -6.55 -12.14 11.57
CA ARG A 27 -6.86 -10.88 12.24
C ARG A 27 -5.81 -9.80 11.98
N LEU A 28 -4.54 -10.17 12.04
CA LEU A 28 -3.40 -9.27 11.84
C LEU A 28 -3.21 -8.85 10.37
N ALA A 29 -3.74 -9.61 9.40
CA ALA A 29 -3.68 -9.20 8.00
C ALA A 29 -4.50 -7.92 7.75
N GLY A 30 -5.58 -7.73 8.53
CA GLY A 30 -6.43 -6.55 8.42
C GLY A 30 -7.24 -6.49 7.12
N ARG A 31 -7.46 -7.62 6.43
CA ARG A 31 -8.20 -7.60 5.16
C ARG A 31 -9.67 -7.26 5.36
N SER A 32 -10.12 -6.24 4.65
CA SER A 32 -11.52 -5.87 4.52
C SER A 32 -12.16 -6.58 3.34
N ALA A 33 -13.44 -6.94 3.47
CA ALA A 33 -14.26 -7.38 2.34
C ALA A 33 -14.64 -6.21 1.41
N ARG A 34 -14.22 -4.97 1.74
CA ARG A 34 -14.40 -3.75 0.97
C ARG A 34 -13.07 -3.04 0.70
N ASN A 35 -12.00 -3.82 0.59
CA ASN A 35 -10.75 -3.29 0.06
C ASN A 35 -10.80 -3.22 -1.47
N TYR A 36 -9.87 -2.50 -2.10
CA TYR A 36 -9.92 -2.30 -3.54
C TYR A 36 -9.89 -3.63 -4.33
N PRO A 37 -9.15 -4.70 -3.93
CA PRO A 37 -9.22 -5.96 -4.63
C PRO A 37 -10.62 -6.59 -4.68
N HIS A 38 -11.37 -6.55 -3.58
CA HIS A 38 -12.74 -7.07 -3.56
C HIS A 38 -13.66 -6.27 -4.50
N HIS A 39 -13.51 -4.95 -4.55
CA HIS A 39 -14.27 -4.10 -5.47
C HIS A 39 -13.93 -4.37 -6.94
N VAL A 40 -12.65 -4.52 -7.28
CA VAL A 40 -12.23 -4.89 -8.65
C VAL A 40 -12.80 -6.24 -9.05
N ALA A 41 -12.69 -7.23 -8.15
CA ALA A 41 -13.17 -8.58 -8.41
C ALA A 41 -14.68 -8.64 -8.63
N GLU A 42 -15.46 -7.93 -7.79
CA GLU A 42 -16.91 -7.84 -7.94
C GLU A 42 -17.31 -7.19 -9.27
N ARG A 43 -16.68 -6.06 -9.63
CA ARG A 43 -17.02 -5.31 -10.85
C ARG A 43 -16.64 -6.03 -12.14
N LYS A 44 -15.54 -6.78 -12.14
CA LYS A 44 -15.02 -7.50 -13.31
C LYS A 44 -15.40 -8.98 -13.34
N GLY A 45 -15.98 -9.50 -12.26
CA GLY A 45 -16.40 -10.90 -12.14
C GLY A 45 -15.24 -11.89 -11.95
N TYR A 46 -14.13 -11.45 -11.35
CA TYR A 46 -12.96 -12.30 -11.08
C TYR A 46 -13.16 -13.18 -9.85
N GLN A 47 -12.49 -14.34 -9.83
CA GLN A 47 -12.31 -15.15 -8.63
C GLN A 47 -11.10 -14.62 -7.85
N LEU A 48 -11.37 -13.86 -6.78
CA LEU A 48 -10.33 -13.21 -5.98
C LEU A 48 -9.66 -14.15 -4.98
N VAL A 49 -8.33 -14.16 -5.01
CA VAL A 49 -7.45 -14.65 -3.95
C VAL A 49 -6.71 -13.46 -3.36
N ASP A 50 -7.26 -12.91 -2.29
CA ASP A 50 -6.66 -11.79 -1.56
C ASP A 50 -5.73 -12.31 -0.48
N VAL A 51 -4.41 -12.14 -0.67
CA VAL A 51 -3.36 -12.48 0.31
C VAL A 51 -2.65 -11.25 0.86
N THR A 52 -3.26 -10.07 0.70
CA THR A 52 -2.74 -8.83 1.29
C THR A 52 -2.63 -8.94 2.82
N TYR A 53 -1.58 -8.34 3.38
CA TYR A 53 -1.28 -8.47 4.80
C TYR A 53 -0.70 -7.17 5.36
N SER A 54 -1.34 -6.61 6.37
CA SER A 54 -0.89 -5.37 7.01
C SER A 54 0.55 -5.48 7.54
N GLY A 55 1.38 -4.48 7.21
CA GLY A 55 2.81 -4.49 7.55
C GLY A 55 3.71 -5.33 6.64
N ALA A 56 3.17 -5.99 5.60
CA ALA A 56 4.00 -6.72 4.65
C ALA A 56 5.03 -5.82 3.97
N THR A 57 6.22 -6.38 3.75
CA THR A 57 7.34 -5.82 2.97
C THR A 57 7.53 -6.63 1.70
N THR A 58 8.41 -6.21 0.81
CA THR A 58 8.78 -7.00 -0.38
C THR A 58 9.31 -8.40 -0.01
N ALA A 59 10.06 -8.53 1.09
CA ALA A 59 10.51 -9.82 1.61
C ALA A 59 9.33 -10.73 1.99
N HIS A 60 8.28 -10.20 2.62
CA HIS A 60 7.07 -10.96 2.95
C HIS A 60 6.27 -11.39 1.72
N VAL A 61 6.41 -10.66 0.61
CA VAL A 61 5.85 -11.10 -0.67
C VAL A 61 6.65 -12.29 -1.20
N LEU A 62 7.98 -12.19 -1.20
CA LEU A 62 8.85 -13.11 -1.94
C LEU A 62 9.31 -14.35 -1.18
N THR A 63 9.80 -14.18 0.05
CA THR A 63 10.62 -15.17 0.76
C THR A 63 10.15 -15.46 2.17
N ASP A 64 9.72 -14.43 2.89
CA ASP A 64 9.57 -14.51 4.33
C ASP A 64 8.12 -14.77 4.72
N PRO A 65 7.84 -15.74 5.61
CA PRO A 65 6.51 -15.86 6.18
C PRO A 65 6.19 -14.65 7.06
N GLN A 66 4.92 -14.27 7.13
CA GLN A 66 4.44 -13.21 8.01
C GLN A 66 3.49 -13.78 9.06
N ASN A 67 3.97 -13.90 10.31
CA ASN A 67 3.27 -14.64 11.37
C ASN A 67 2.95 -16.08 10.92
N THR A 68 1.67 -16.42 10.79
CA THR A 68 1.21 -17.73 10.32
C THR A 68 0.97 -17.78 8.80
N ALA A 69 1.16 -16.67 8.08
CA ALA A 69 0.98 -16.63 6.63
C ALA A 69 2.29 -16.98 5.91
N ALA A 70 2.21 -17.83 4.90
CA ALA A 70 3.31 -18.09 3.98
C ALA A 70 3.62 -16.85 3.12
N PRO A 71 4.79 -16.79 2.45
CA PRO A 71 5.09 -15.73 1.50
C PRO A 71 3.98 -15.57 0.45
N GLN A 72 3.57 -14.33 0.18
CA GLN A 72 2.38 -14.07 -0.62
C GLN A 72 2.50 -14.60 -2.06
N ILE A 73 3.72 -14.64 -2.60
CA ILE A 73 4.00 -15.13 -3.94
C ILE A 73 3.60 -16.60 -4.15
N GLY A 74 3.47 -17.39 -3.07
CA GLY A 74 2.97 -18.76 -3.11
C GLY A 74 1.48 -18.88 -3.47
N ALA A 75 0.74 -17.78 -3.51
CA ALA A 75 -0.65 -17.75 -3.97
C ALA A 75 -0.79 -17.81 -5.50
N LEU A 76 0.29 -17.54 -6.23
CA LEU A 76 0.32 -17.59 -7.68
C LEU A 76 0.51 -19.03 -8.16
N ASP A 77 -0.39 -19.50 -9.02
CA ASP A 77 -0.35 -20.84 -9.62
C ASP A 77 -0.21 -20.83 -11.15
N GLY A 78 -0.14 -19.65 -11.77
CA GLY A 78 0.04 -19.47 -13.20
C GLY A 78 -1.27 -19.38 -13.98
N THR A 79 -2.42 -19.58 -13.34
CA THR A 79 -3.76 -19.45 -13.97
C THR A 79 -4.36 -18.05 -13.83
N GLU A 80 -3.64 -17.13 -13.21
CA GLU A 80 -4.09 -15.76 -13.01
C GLU A 80 -4.27 -15.01 -14.33
N GLU A 81 -5.39 -14.30 -14.45
CA GLU A 81 -5.59 -13.27 -15.49
C GLU A 81 -5.15 -11.89 -14.98
N LEU A 82 -5.22 -11.67 -13.66
CA LEU A 82 -4.87 -10.41 -13.02
C LEU A 82 -4.05 -10.66 -11.75
N VAL A 83 -2.99 -9.87 -11.57
CA VAL A 83 -2.29 -9.72 -10.30
C VAL A 83 -2.16 -8.23 -10.00
N THR A 84 -2.55 -7.79 -8.80
CA THR A 84 -2.26 -6.43 -8.34
C THR A 84 -1.26 -6.44 -7.21
N VAL A 85 -0.36 -5.47 -7.16
CA VAL A 85 0.71 -5.37 -6.17
C VAL A 85 0.74 -3.97 -5.53
N THR A 86 0.56 -3.89 -4.21
CA THR A 86 0.77 -2.64 -3.42
C THR A 86 1.72 -2.89 -2.26
N ILE A 87 3.02 -2.68 -2.49
CA ILE A 87 4.10 -3.02 -1.55
C ILE A 87 5.22 -1.97 -1.56
N GLY A 88 6.23 -2.08 -0.69
CA GLY A 88 7.37 -1.14 -0.61
C GLY A 88 7.25 -0.08 0.48
N GLY A 89 6.04 0.29 0.90
CA GLY A 89 5.80 1.34 1.89
C GLY A 89 6.32 0.99 3.28
N ASN A 90 6.26 -0.29 3.67
CA ASN A 90 6.83 -0.75 4.93
C ASN A 90 8.35 -0.93 4.85
N ASP A 91 8.88 -1.28 3.67
CA ASP A 91 10.31 -1.38 3.40
C ASP A 91 11.02 -0.04 3.64
N VAL A 92 10.41 1.06 3.15
CA VAL A 92 10.90 2.42 3.40
C VAL A 92 10.37 3.02 4.70
N GLY A 93 9.52 2.30 5.45
CA GLY A 93 8.89 2.76 6.68
C GLY A 93 8.11 4.06 6.55
N TYR A 94 7.35 4.23 5.46
CA TYR A 94 6.56 5.43 5.19
C TYR A 94 5.49 5.70 6.25
N VAL A 95 4.56 4.76 6.45
CA VAL A 95 3.53 4.86 7.50
C VAL A 95 4.13 4.84 8.91
N PRO A 96 5.12 3.97 9.23
CA PRO A 96 5.84 4.03 10.50
C PRO A 96 6.44 5.41 10.82
N PHE A 97 7.09 6.06 9.85
CA PHE A 97 7.62 7.41 10.00
C PHE A 97 6.52 8.41 10.37
N LEU A 98 5.40 8.40 9.62
CA LEU A 98 4.28 9.30 9.86
C LEU A 98 3.61 9.03 11.22
N LEU A 99 3.42 7.78 11.62
CA LEU A 99 2.92 7.44 12.94
C LEU A 99 3.84 7.97 14.05
N ALA A 100 5.16 7.76 13.93
CA ALA A 100 6.11 8.27 14.91
C ALA A 100 6.16 9.80 14.96
N ALA A 101 6.01 10.47 13.81
CA ALA A 101 6.04 11.92 13.68
C ALA A 101 4.83 12.59 14.34
N CYS A 102 3.66 11.93 14.37
CA CYS A 102 2.45 12.51 14.97
C CYS A 102 2.39 12.37 16.49
N LEU A 103 3.28 11.57 17.08
CA LEU A 103 3.29 11.28 18.52
C LEU A 103 3.98 12.38 19.34
N PRO A 104 3.53 12.64 20.58
CA PRO A 104 4.18 13.61 21.45
C PRO A 104 5.68 13.34 21.62
N ARG A 105 6.51 14.38 21.41
CA ARG A 105 7.99 14.25 21.44
C ARG A 105 8.52 13.66 22.75
N LEU A 106 7.84 13.88 23.87
CA LEU A 106 8.19 13.30 25.17
C LEU A 106 8.23 11.76 25.16
N LEU A 107 7.43 11.11 24.30
CA LEU A 107 7.40 9.65 24.20
C LEU A 107 8.72 9.08 23.67
N ARG A 108 9.50 9.88 22.93
CA ARG A 108 10.82 9.50 22.42
C ARG A 108 11.85 9.30 23.53
N ALA A 109 11.63 9.88 24.72
CA ALA A 109 12.50 9.71 25.89
C ALA A 109 12.12 8.51 26.76
N LEU A 110 11.04 7.78 26.45
CA LEU A 110 10.60 6.65 27.26
C LEU A 110 11.47 5.40 27.02
N PRO A 111 11.89 4.69 28.08
CA PRO A 111 12.88 3.62 27.97
C PRO A 111 12.44 2.40 27.15
N VAL A 112 11.14 2.17 26.97
CA VAL A 112 10.60 0.98 26.25
C VAL A 112 10.22 1.29 24.81
N ILE A 113 9.62 2.45 24.55
CA ILE A 113 9.11 2.82 23.21
C ILE A 113 9.95 3.87 22.51
N GLY A 114 10.78 4.59 23.25
CA GLY A 114 11.51 5.76 22.76
C GLY A 114 12.50 5.42 21.67
N GLY A 115 13.30 4.36 21.84
CA GLY A 115 14.26 3.89 20.83
C GLY A 115 13.61 3.58 19.49
N GLY A 116 12.53 2.78 19.50
CA GLY A 116 11.81 2.47 18.26
C GLY A 116 11.18 3.69 17.59
N LEU A 117 10.70 4.67 18.36
CA LEU A 117 10.21 5.94 17.80
C LEU A 117 11.33 6.77 17.18
N VAL A 118 12.52 6.78 17.78
CA VAL A 118 13.71 7.44 17.22
C VAL A 118 14.10 6.77 15.90
N ASP A 119 14.15 5.45 15.85
CA ASP A 119 14.49 4.69 14.63
C ASP A 119 13.50 4.92 13.49
N MET A 120 12.20 5.01 13.81
CA MET A 120 11.16 5.35 12.82
C MET A 120 11.29 6.77 12.26
N LEU A 121 11.90 7.69 13.01
CA LEU A 121 12.10 9.08 12.61
C LEU A 121 13.48 9.35 11.99
N ASP A 122 14.36 8.35 11.99
CA ASP A 122 15.69 8.45 11.42
C ASP A 122 15.60 8.58 9.89
N THR A 123 15.85 9.79 9.40
CA THR A 123 15.82 10.10 7.96
C THR A 123 16.94 9.41 7.19
N GLY A 124 18.10 9.16 7.81
CA GLY A 124 19.21 8.45 7.18
C GLY A 124 18.87 6.98 6.93
N GLN A 125 18.13 6.34 7.85
CA GLN A 125 17.58 5.00 7.60
C GLN A 125 16.55 5.01 6.47
N ARG A 126 15.72 6.05 6.38
CA ARG A 126 14.76 6.19 5.27
C ARG A 126 15.47 6.36 3.94
N ASP A 127 16.53 7.16 3.89
CA ASP A 127 17.36 7.37 2.69
C ASP A 127 18.01 6.07 2.22
N ALA A 128 18.60 5.32 3.16
CA ALA A 128 19.19 4.03 2.85
C ALA A 128 18.14 3.03 2.31
N ALA A 129 16.94 3.02 2.90
CA ALA A 129 15.85 2.15 2.44
C ALA A 129 15.33 2.57 1.05
N LEU A 130 15.17 3.87 0.79
CA LEU A 130 14.74 4.40 -0.50
C LEU A 130 15.75 4.09 -1.62
N ALA A 131 17.05 4.11 -1.31
CA ALA A 131 18.10 3.77 -2.26
C ALA A 131 18.02 2.31 -2.77
N VAL A 132 17.43 1.39 -1.98
CA VAL A 132 17.37 -0.05 -2.33
C VAL A 132 15.96 -0.56 -2.65
N VAL A 133 14.91 0.20 -2.33
CA VAL A 133 13.52 -0.26 -2.51
C VAL A 133 13.18 -0.51 -3.98
N GLY A 134 13.75 0.27 -4.91
CA GLY A 134 13.52 0.09 -6.34
C GLY A 134 13.94 -1.29 -6.84
N GLU A 135 15.09 -1.78 -6.38
CA GLU A 135 15.59 -3.11 -6.70
C GLU A 135 14.72 -4.22 -6.09
N SER A 136 14.23 -4.00 -4.86
CA SER A 136 13.32 -4.94 -4.20
C SER A 136 11.96 -5.02 -4.91
N LEU A 137 11.43 -3.89 -5.36
CA LEU A 137 10.19 -3.82 -6.16
C LEU A 137 10.37 -4.47 -7.54
N ARG A 138 11.53 -4.28 -8.18
CA ARG A 138 11.88 -4.95 -9.43
C ARG A 138 11.88 -6.46 -9.25
N ALA A 139 12.53 -6.96 -8.20
CA ALA A 139 12.53 -8.38 -7.87
C ALA A 139 11.10 -8.94 -7.66
N VAL A 140 10.20 -8.17 -7.02
CA VAL A 140 8.78 -8.53 -6.93
C VAL A 140 8.15 -8.67 -8.32
N GLY A 141 8.30 -7.66 -9.19
CA GLY A 141 7.75 -7.70 -10.55
C GLY A 141 8.24 -8.90 -11.36
N GLU A 142 9.54 -9.19 -11.31
CA GLU A 142 10.14 -10.34 -12.01
C GLU A 142 9.58 -11.67 -11.50
N GLN A 143 9.50 -11.85 -10.19
CA GLN A 143 9.00 -13.10 -9.62
C GLN A 143 7.50 -13.31 -9.87
N VAL A 144 6.72 -12.23 -9.88
CA VAL A 144 5.29 -12.29 -10.24
C VAL A 144 5.14 -12.65 -11.72
N ARG A 145 5.86 -11.98 -12.63
CA ARG A 145 5.82 -12.31 -14.07
C ARG A 145 6.28 -13.73 -14.37
N ASN A 146 7.28 -14.23 -13.66
CA ASN A 146 7.76 -15.60 -13.83
C ASN A 146 6.72 -16.66 -13.41
N ARG A 147 5.98 -16.42 -12.33
CA ARG A 147 4.96 -17.36 -11.83
C ARG A 147 3.61 -17.23 -12.53
N ALA A 148 3.24 -16.03 -12.95
CA ALA A 148 1.98 -15.72 -13.61
C ALA A 148 2.24 -15.07 -15.00
N PRO A 149 2.84 -15.81 -15.96
CA PRO A 149 3.30 -15.23 -17.23
C PRO A 149 2.17 -14.70 -18.12
N LEU A 150 0.96 -15.25 -17.95
CA LEU A 150 -0.24 -14.86 -18.71
C LEU A 150 -1.05 -13.75 -18.04
N ALA A 151 -0.76 -13.44 -16.77
CA ALA A 151 -1.50 -12.43 -16.04
C ALA A 151 -1.10 -11.02 -16.46
N ARG A 152 -2.08 -10.11 -16.46
CA ARG A 152 -1.81 -8.68 -16.35
C ARG A 152 -1.34 -8.40 -14.93
N VAL A 153 -0.17 -7.79 -14.80
CA VAL A 153 0.41 -7.46 -13.49
C VAL A 153 0.39 -5.95 -13.33
N ILE A 154 -0.35 -5.47 -12.34
CA ILE A 154 -0.57 -4.04 -12.11
C ILE A 154 0.02 -3.67 -10.75
N PHE A 155 1.06 -2.85 -10.74
CA PHE A 155 1.48 -2.17 -9.53
C PHE A 155 0.52 -1.01 -9.24
N VAL A 156 0.09 -0.91 -7.99
CA VAL A 156 -0.68 0.24 -7.51
C VAL A 156 0.20 0.95 -6.51
N ASP A 157 0.55 2.21 -6.79
CA ASP A 157 1.27 3.05 -5.84
C ASP A 157 0.33 3.53 -4.71
N TYR A 158 0.78 4.51 -3.93
CA TYR A 158 0.11 4.90 -2.69
C TYR A 158 -0.78 6.13 -2.91
N LEU A 159 -2.00 6.11 -2.37
CA LEU A 159 -2.79 7.32 -2.21
C LEU A 159 -2.02 8.39 -1.42
N ALA A 160 -2.24 9.66 -1.75
CA ALA A 160 -1.67 10.78 -1.03
C ALA A 160 -2.14 10.76 0.44
N LEU A 161 -1.19 10.63 1.36
CA LEU A 161 -1.47 10.74 2.80
C LEU A 161 -1.37 12.18 3.30
N LEU A 162 -0.42 12.93 2.76
CA LEU A 162 -0.11 14.31 3.15
C LEU A 162 -0.64 15.30 2.12
N PRO A 163 -0.98 16.53 2.54
CA PRO A 163 -1.37 17.59 1.63
C PRO A 163 -0.21 18.05 0.74
N PRO A 164 -0.49 18.74 -0.38
CA PRO A 164 0.53 19.34 -1.23
C PRO A 164 1.37 20.41 -0.50
N GLU A 165 2.40 20.91 -1.18
CA GLU A 165 3.22 21.98 -0.63
C GLU A 165 2.40 23.25 -0.36
N GLY A 166 2.71 23.95 0.73
CA GLY A 166 1.99 25.16 1.16
C GLY A 166 0.81 24.89 2.11
N GLU A 167 0.31 23.66 2.19
CA GLU A 167 -0.78 23.29 3.08
C GLU A 167 -0.30 22.68 4.41
N LEU A 168 -1.04 22.97 5.49
CA LEU A 168 -0.74 22.49 6.83
C LEU A 168 -1.29 21.08 7.07
N ALA A 169 -0.51 20.23 7.73
CA ALA A 169 -0.86 18.86 8.08
C ALA A 169 -0.77 18.59 9.60
N PRO A 170 -1.48 19.33 10.47
CA PRO A 170 -1.38 19.11 11.91
C PRO A 170 -1.76 17.66 12.28
N PRO A 171 -0.99 16.98 13.15
CA PRO A 171 -0.02 17.55 14.10
C PRO A 171 1.44 17.63 13.60
N TYR A 172 1.70 17.36 12.32
CA TYR A 172 3.07 17.36 11.80
C TYR A 172 3.67 18.75 11.73
N THR A 173 4.98 18.82 11.98
CA THR A 173 5.77 20.00 11.61
C THR A 173 5.95 20.10 10.10
N GLN A 174 6.34 21.27 9.61
CA GLN A 174 6.66 21.46 8.20
C GLN A 174 7.79 20.52 7.74
N ALA A 175 8.83 20.34 8.55
CA ALA A 175 9.94 19.45 8.23
C ALA A 175 9.49 17.98 8.11
N GLU A 176 8.68 17.49 9.04
CA GLU A 176 8.13 16.12 8.98
C GLU A 176 7.22 15.93 7.75
N THR A 177 6.43 16.94 7.40
CA THR A 177 5.59 16.92 6.20
C THR A 177 6.43 16.89 4.92
N VAL A 178 7.52 17.67 4.85
CA VAL A 178 8.47 17.66 3.73
C VAL A 178 9.15 16.29 3.59
N SER A 179 9.66 15.72 4.68
CA SER A 179 10.23 14.37 4.67
C SER A 179 9.23 13.31 4.24
N GLY A 180 8.00 13.36 4.76
CA GLY A 180 6.95 12.42 4.38
C GLY A 180 6.56 12.53 2.90
N ARG A 181 6.45 13.74 2.34
CA ARG A 181 6.21 13.93 0.90
C ARG A 181 7.36 13.42 0.05
N ARG A 182 8.60 13.63 0.48
CA ARG A 182 9.78 13.11 -0.24
C ARG A 182 9.78 11.59 -0.28
N ILE A 183 9.56 10.93 0.86
CA ILE A 183 9.45 9.46 0.93
C ILE A 183 8.35 8.96 -0.02
N ALA A 184 7.18 9.61 -0.02
CA ALA A 184 6.07 9.24 -0.90
C ALA A 184 6.43 9.38 -2.39
N ALA A 185 7.05 10.51 -2.78
CA ALA A 185 7.43 10.79 -4.16
C ALA A 185 8.51 9.82 -4.67
N GLU A 186 9.55 9.58 -3.87
CA GLU A 186 10.62 8.64 -4.22
C GLU A 186 10.10 7.20 -4.29
N LEU A 187 9.21 6.79 -3.36
CA LEU A 187 8.57 5.47 -3.41
C LEU A 187 7.70 5.32 -4.66
N ALA A 188 6.88 6.32 -5.00
CA ALA A 188 6.05 6.29 -6.21
C ALA A 188 6.91 6.19 -7.49
N ALA A 189 8.02 6.94 -7.56
CA ALA A 189 8.97 6.87 -8.66
C ALA A 189 9.65 5.50 -8.76
N ALA A 190 10.05 4.91 -7.62
CA ALA A 190 10.64 3.58 -7.56
C ALA A 190 9.63 2.50 -8.02
N THR A 191 8.37 2.58 -7.57
CA THR A 191 7.30 1.68 -8.02
C THR A 191 7.06 1.80 -9.54
N ALA A 192 6.98 3.02 -10.08
CA ALA A 192 6.83 3.22 -11.52
C ALA A 192 8.00 2.66 -12.33
N THR A 193 9.22 2.88 -11.86
CA THR A 193 10.44 2.37 -12.51
C THR A 193 10.47 0.85 -12.50
N ALA A 194 10.17 0.22 -11.37
CA ALA A 194 10.13 -1.23 -11.24
C ALA A 194 9.03 -1.87 -12.10
N ALA A 195 7.83 -1.28 -12.12
CA ALA A 195 6.74 -1.75 -12.97
C ALA A 195 7.15 -1.73 -14.46
N HIS A 196 7.67 -0.59 -14.94
CA HIS A 196 8.13 -0.44 -16.31
C HIS A 196 9.27 -1.42 -16.66
N ALA A 197 10.28 -1.55 -15.80
CA ALA A 197 11.43 -2.42 -16.01
C ALA A 197 11.07 -3.91 -16.10
N THR A 198 9.92 -4.31 -15.53
CA THR A 198 9.45 -5.70 -15.50
C THR A 198 8.30 -5.97 -16.46
N GLY A 199 7.94 -4.99 -17.31
CA GLY A 199 6.80 -5.10 -18.22
C GLY A 199 5.45 -5.17 -17.51
N CYS A 200 5.39 -4.71 -16.26
CA CYS A 200 4.14 -4.58 -15.50
C CYS A 200 3.49 -3.21 -15.75
N GLU A 201 2.17 -3.17 -15.63
CA GLU A 201 1.38 -1.94 -15.69
C GLU A 201 1.44 -1.20 -14.34
N ILE A 202 1.06 0.09 -14.33
CA ILE A 202 0.99 0.89 -13.11
C ILE A 202 -0.28 1.73 -13.02
N VAL A 203 -0.90 1.71 -11.85
CA VAL A 203 -1.89 2.69 -11.40
C VAL A 203 -1.20 3.72 -10.50
N ARG A 204 -1.24 5.00 -10.92
CA ARG A 204 -0.71 6.14 -10.17
C ARG A 204 -1.79 6.74 -9.25
N ALA A 205 -2.17 5.96 -8.24
CA ALA A 205 -3.09 6.38 -7.17
C ALA A 205 -2.59 7.65 -6.46
N SER A 206 -1.28 7.83 -6.33
CA SER A 206 -0.64 9.04 -5.76
C SER A 206 -1.05 10.31 -6.49
N THR A 207 -1.02 10.28 -7.82
CA THR A 207 -1.39 11.43 -8.67
C THR A 207 -2.90 11.65 -8.67
N ALA A 208 -3.68 10.57 -8.79
CA ALA A 208 -5.14 10.64 -8.83
C ALA A 208 -5.76 11.15 -7.51
N SER A 209 -5.03 11.05 -6.40
CA SER A 209 -5.51 11.43 -5.07
C SER A 209 -4.85 12.70 -4.52
N ALA A 210 -4.16 13.47 -5.36
CA ALA A 210 -3.47 14.70 -4.94
C ALA A 210 -4.40 15.68 -4.20
N ASP A 211 -5.67 15.76 -4.61
CA ASP A 211 -6.71 16.60 -4.00
C ASP A 211 -7.59 15.86 -2.98
N HIS A 212 -7.27 14.59 -2.70
CA HIS A 212 -8.02 13.68 -1.81
C HIS A 212 -7.17 13.18 -0.63
N HIS A 213 -6.12 13.92 -0.25
CA HIS A 213 -5.29 13.64 0.92
C HIS A 213 -6.09 13.74 2.24
N ALA A 214 -5.51 13.29 3.36
CA ALA A 214 -6.22 13.18 4.64
C ALA A 214 -6.73 14.50 5.24
N TRP A 215 -6.26 15.66 4.75
CA TRP A 215 -6.73 16.99 5.17
C TRP A 215 -7.69 17.66 4.18
N SER A 216 -7.91 17.06 3.01
CA SER A 216 -8.80 17.58 1.99
C SER A 216 -10.27 17.58 2.45
N ALA A 217 -11.12 18.26 1.68
CA ALA A 217 -12.56 18.28 1.91
C ALA A 217 -13.24 16.91 1.69
N GLN A 218 -12.67 16.09 0.79
CA GLN A 218 -13.15 14.75 0.47
C GLN A 218 -12.00 13.74 0.56
N PRO A 219 -11.55 13.41 1.78
CA PRO A 219 -10.35 12.60 1.96
C PRO A 219 -10.61 11.16 1.53
N TRP A 220 -9.65 10.58 0.80
CA TRP A 220 -9.58 9.14 0.51
C TRP A 220 -8.72 8.39 1.52
N THR A 221 -8.00 9.10 2.37
CA THR A 221 -7.11 8.56 3.40
C THR A 221 -7.45 9.15 4.77
N THR A 222 -7.17 8.40 5.83
CA THR A 222 -7.44 8.85 7.20
C THR A 222 -6.28 9.67 7.76
N ARG A 223 -6.62 10.63 8.62
CA ARG A 223 -5.64 11.40 9.40
C ARG A 223 -4.88 10.50 10.39
N PRO A 224 -3.68 10.92 10.84
CA PRO A 224 -3.06 10.29 12.00
C PRO A 224 -3.98 10.38 13.21
N GLY A 225 -3.90 9.38 14.09
CA GLY A 225 -4.77 9.32 15.25
C GLY A 225 -4.69 7.98 15.96
N PHE A 226 -5.50 7.83 17.00
CA PHE A 226 -5.60 6.58 17.74
C PHE A 226 -6.39 5.53 16.90
N PRO A 227 -5.94 4.27 16.84
CA PRO A 227 -6.68 3.23 16.18
C PRO A 227 -7.94 2.90 16.98
N TRP A 228 -9.11 3.21 16.44
CA TRP A 228 -10.39 2.87 17.04
C TRP A 228 -10.95 1.60 16.40
N PRO A 229 -11.51 0.67 17.18
CA PRO A 229 -12.25 -0.45 16.62
C PRO A 229 -13.30 0.04 15.61
N TRP A 230 -13.46 -0.68 14.50
CA TRP A 230 -14.48 -0.42 13.47
C TRP A 230 -14.30 0.85 12.64
N ARG A 231 -13.20 1.59 12.84
CA ARG A 231 -12.78 2.69 11.96
C ARG A 231 -11.61 2.25 11.09
N PRO A 232 -11.46 2.80 9.87
CA PRO A 232 -10.27 2.56 9.07
C PRO A 232 -9.03 2.96 9.88
N ALA A 233 -7.95 2.20 9.71
CA ALA A 233 -6.71 2.47 10.43
C ALA A 233 -6.20 3.89 10.12
N PRO A 234 -5.56 4.58 11.08
CA PRO A 234 -4.94 5.88 10.85
C PRO A 234 -3.89 5.81 9.73
N LEU A 235 -3.80 6.85 8.89
CA LEU A 235 -2.85 6.92 7.75
C LEU A 235 -3.02 5.81 6.71
N HIS A 236 -4.26 5.36 6.50
CA HIS A 236 -4.62 4.35 5.50
C HIS A 236 -5.79 4.82 4.63
N PRO A 237 -6.06 4.16 3.48
CA PRO A 237 -7.25 4.45 2.71
C PRO A 237 -8.51 4.20 3.54
N ASN A 238 -9.51 5.05 3.37
CA ASN A 238 -10.86 4.81 3.87
C ASN A 238 -11.68 4.08 2.78
N ALA A 239 -13.00 3.90 3.01
CA ALA A 239 -13.87 3.22 2.06
C ALA A 239 -13.90 3.92 0.68
N ASP A 240 -13.95 5.26 0.67
CA ASP A 240 -13.98 6.04 -0.57
C ASP A 240 -12.64 5.92 -1.34
N GLY A 241 -11.51 5.93 -0.61
CA GLY A 241 -10.20 5.69 -1.21
C GLY A 241 -10.04 4.29 -1.78
N MET A 242 -10.56 3.26 -1.11
CA MET A 242 -10.56 1.89 -1.64
C MET A 242 -11.42 1.76 -2.90
N ALA A 243 -12.58 2.41 -2.92
CA ALA A 243 -13.45 2.45 -4.09
C ALA A 243 -12.77 3.18 -5.26
N ALA A 244 -12.12 4.32 -4.99
CA ALA A 244 -11.41 5.11 -6.00
C ALA A 244 -10.21 4.35 -6.59
N VAL A 245 -9.41 3.65 -5.77
CA VAL A 245 -8.33 2.79 -6.28
C VAL A 245 -8.89 1.67 -7.15
N ALA A 246 -10.04 1.08 -6.78
CA ALA A 246 -10.70 0.08 -7.61
C ALA A 246 -11.18 0.67 -8.95
N ASP A 247 -11.70 1.91 -8.96
CA ASP A 247 -12.08 2.62 -10.20
C ASP A 247 -10.86 2.81 -11.12
N LEU A 248 -9.72 3.22 -10.56
CA LEU A 248 -8.48 3.40 -11.32
C LEU A 248 -7.98 2.08 -11.92
N VAL A 249 -8.01 0.99 -11.16
CA VAL A 249 -7.63 -0.34 -11.66
C VAL A 249 -8.59 -0.79 -12.77
N VAL A 250 -9.90 -0.65 -12.57
CA VAL A 250 -10.90 -1.01 -13.59
C VAL A 250 -10.72 -0.20 -14.87
N ALA A 251 -10.43 1.09 -14.78
CA ALA A 251 -10.16 1.93 -15.95
C ALA A 251 -8.96 1.43 -16.77
N VAL A 252 -7.87 1.02 -16.10
CA VAL A 252 -6.71 0.39 -16.76
C VAL A 252 -7.11 -0.94 -17.41
N LEU A 253 -7.97 -1.72 -16.76
CA LEU A 253 -8.43 -2.99 -17.31
C LEU A 253 -9.25 -2.80 -18.60
N ASP A 254 -10.14 -1.82 -18.61
CA ASP A 254 -11.05 -1.52 -19.73
C ASP A 254 -10.31 -0.89 -20.92
N ALA A 255 -9.32 -0.04 -20.68
CA ALA A 255 -8.54 0.58 -21.75
C ALA A 255 -7.86 -0.47 -22.66
N ALA A 256 -7.29 -1.53 -22.07
CA ALA A 256 -6.63 -2.59 -22.82
C ALA A 256 -7.58 -3.58 -23.49
N SER A 257 -8.89 -3.52 -23.21
CA SER A 257 -9.88 -4.40 -23.87
C SER A 257 -10.45 -3.79 -25.15
N ASN A 258 -10.16 -2.51 -25.41
CA ASN A 258 -10.63 -1.76 -26.57
C ASN A 258 -9.56 -1.65 -27.69
N ASP A 259 -8.37 -2.18 -27.46
CA ASP A 259 -7.28 -2.35 -28.45
C ASP A 259 -7.28 -3.78 -29.01
#